data_AF-A0A165WIH8-F1
#
_entry.id   AF-A0A165WIH8-F1
#
_cell.length_a   1.000
_cell.length_b   1.000
_cell.length_c   1.000
_cell.angle_alpha   90.00
_cell.angle_beta   90.00
_cell.angle_gamma   90.00
#
_symmetry.space_group_name_H-M   'P 1'
#
loop_
_entity.id
_entity.type
_entity.pdbx_description
1 polymer ?
#
loop_
_entity_poly.entity_id
_entity_poly.type
_entity_poly.pdbx_seq_one_letter_code
_entity_poly.pdbx_strand_id
1 'polypeptide(L)'
;MCHVLHEYPTDKVRTLWGNLPERALGDWPAYKAKILSLYPERDPEYRQSHGALMRLIRRQARMEIDRLSEFAEYNREFLWIASWRVKQGYMTEAELDEYFADGIHRDLRSEARSLLKRRYG
;
A
#
# COMPACT_ATOMS: atom_id res chain seq x y z
N MET A 1 -8.62 -23.61 -21.21
CA MET A 1 -8.32 -22.61 -22.26
C MET A 1 -9.15 -21.37 -21.99
N CYS A 2 -8.53 -20.22 -21.72
CA CYS A 2 -9.23 -18.98 -21.37
C CYS A 2 -8.99 -17.93 -22.47
N HIS A 3 -9.49 -18.21 -23.69
CA HIS A 3 -9.26 -17.34 -24.87
C HIS A 3 -10.04 -16.02 -24.84
N VAL A 4 -11.04 -15.91 -23.97
CA VAL A 4 -11.99 -14.79 -23.91
C VAL A 4 -11.73 -13.82 -22.75
N LEU A 5 -10.66 -13.99 -21.96
CA LEU A 5 -10.40 -13.13 -20.78
C LEU A 5 -10.34 -11.63 -21.13
N HIS A 6 -9.83 -11.29 -22.30
CA HIS A 6 -9.75 -9.93 -22.82
C HIS A 6 -11.10 -9.30 -23.17
N GLU A 7 -12.21 -10.05 -23.21
CA GLU A 7 -13.53 -9.52 -23.60
C GLU A 7 -14.32 -8.92 -22.44
N TYR A 8 -14.03 -9.35 -21.20
CA TYR A 8 -14.67 -8.88 -19.97
C TYR A 8 -14.28 -7.47 -19.45
N PRO A 9 -13.08 -6.93 -19.73
CA PRO A 9 -12.68 -5.60 -19.27
C PRO A 9 -13.33 -4.46 -20.08
N THR A 10 -13.15 -3.22 -19.59
CA THR A 10 -13.44 -2.01 -20.37
C THR A 10 -12.66 -1.98 -21.68
N ASP A 11 -13.15 -1.24 -22.69
CA ASP A 11 -12.56 -1.25 -24.04
C ASP A 11 -11.05 -0.95 -24.05
N LYS A 12 -10.59 -0.03 -23.19
CA LYS A 12 -9.16 0.27 -23.04
C LYS A 12 -8.35 -0.94 -22.55
N VAL A 13 -8.87 -1.66 -21.58
CA VAL A 13 -8.20 -2.83 -21.00
C VAL A 13 -8.31 -4.05 -21.93
N ARG A 14 -9.43 -4.20 -22.64
CA ARG A 14 -9.61 -5.18 -23.71
C ARG A 14 -8.55 -5.04 -24.80
N THR A 15 -8.33 -3.81 -25.31
CA THR A 15 -7.30 -3.55 -26.31
C THR A 15 -5.90 -3.86 -25.77
N LEU A 16 -5.61 -3.45 -24.53
CA LEU A 16 -4.32 -3.72 -23.89
C LEU A 16 -4.05 -5.22 -23.77
N TRP A 17 -4.99 -6.00 -23.24
CA TRP A 17 -4.84 -7.45 -23.06
C TRP A 17 -4.85 -8.19 -24.41
N GLY A 18 -5.67 -7.74 -25.36
CA GLY A 18 -5.75 -8.31 -26.70
C GLY A 18 -4.45 -8.21 -27.50
N ASN A 19 -3.63 -7.20 -27.22
CA ASN A 19 -2.37 -6.92 -27.92
C ASN A 19 -1.13 -7.60 -27.29
N LEU A 20 -1.29 -8.36 -26.19
CA LEU A 20 -0.17 -9.05 -25.56
C LEU A 20 0.34 -10.21 -26.45
N PRO A 21 1.64 -10.27 -26.79
CA PRO A 21 2.21 -11.35 -27.62
C PRO A 21 1.95 -12.75 -27.06
N GLU A 22 1.94 -12.87 -25.73
CA GLU A 22 1.71 -14.12 -25.01
C GLU A 22 0.31 -14.70 -25.29
N ARG A 23 -0.67 -13.86 -25.65
CA ARG A 23 -1.99 -14.29 -26.12
C ARG A 23 -1.91 -14.98 -27.48
N ALA A 24 -1.16 -14.39 -28.42
CA ALA A 24 -1.03 -14.91 -29.78
C ALA A 24 -0.24 -16.24 -29.81
N LEU A 25 0.68 -16.41 -28.87
CA LEU A 25 1.45 -17.64 -28.69
C LEU A 25 0.65 -18.77 -28.02
N GLY A 26 -0.54 -18.49 -27.50
CA GLY A 26 -1.38 -19.47 -26.80
C GLY A 26 -0.84 -19.92 -25.43
N ASP A 27 0.21 -19.28 -24.93
CA ASP A 27 0.83 -19.58 -23.64
C ASP A 27 0.05 -18.92 -22.50
N TRP A 28 -0.88 -19.68 -21.92
CA TRP A 28 -1.73 -19.19 -20.84
C TRP A 28 -0.95 -18.79 -19.57
N PRO A 29 0.00 -19.59 -19.05
CA PRO A 29 0.87 -19.17 -17.95
C PRO A 29 1.58 -17.84 -18.21
N ALA A 30 2.20 -17.67 -19.39
CA ALA A 30 2.91 -16.43 -19.72
C ALA A 30 1.94 -15.25 -19.88
N TYR A 31 0.79 -15.46 -20.51
CA TYR A 31 -0.23 -14.42 -20.69
C TYR A 31 -0.80 -13.94 -19.35
N LYS A 32 -1.10 -14.88 -18.43
CA LYS A 32 -1.55 -14.54 -17.07
C LYS A 32 -0.47 -13.78 -16.30
N ALA A 33 0.78 -14.23 -16.33
CA ALA A 33 1.88 -13.55 -15.65
C ALA A 33 2.08 -12.13 -16.19
N LYS A 34 1.98 -11.94 -17.50
CA LYS A 34 2.08 -10.63 -18.14
C LYS A 34 0.94 -9.70 -17.72
N ILE A 35 -0.31 -10.18 -17.75
CA ILE A 35 -1.45 -9.40 -17.25
C ILE A 35 -1.24 -8.98 -15.80
N LEU A 36 -0.81 -9.89 -14.92
CA LEU A 36 -0.55 -9.57 -13.52
C LEU A 36 0.57 -8.52 -13.37
N SER A 37 1.61 -8.58 -14.20
CA SER A 37 2.69 -7.58 -14.20
C SER A 37 2.24 -6.17 -14.60
N LEU A 38 1.13 -6.03 -15.33
CA LEU A 38 0.56 -4.73 -15.71
C LEU A 38 -0.20 -4.05 -14.57
N TYR A 39 -0.57 -4.81 -13.53
CA TYR A 39 -1.29 -4.31 -12.36
C TYR A 39 -0.52 -4.65 -11.08
N PRO A 40 0.72 -4.14 -10.93
CA PRO A 40 1.53 -4.42 -9.76
C PRO A 40 0.80 -4.00 -8.47
N GLU A 41 -0.06 -2.99 -8.49
CA GLU A 41 -0.90 -2.60 -7.37
C GLU A 41 -1.88 -3.67 -6.85
N ARG A 42 -2.10 -4.76 -7.59
CA ARG A 42 -2.92 -5.90 -7.14
C ARG A 42 -2.10 -6.93 -6.37
N ASP A 43 -0.78 -6.95 -6.55
CA ASP A 43 0.15 -7.83 -5.84
C ASP A 43 0.17 -7.48 -4.34
N PRO A 44 -0.13 -8.43 -3.43
CA PRO A 44 0.02 -8.23 -2.00
C PRO A 44 1.41 -7.70 -1.61
N GLU A 45 2.47 -8.17 -2.26
CA GLU A 45 3.85 -7.75 -2.00
C GLU A 45 4.10 -6.30 -2.44
N TYR A 46 3.45 -5.85 -3.52
CA TYR A 46 3.50 -4.45 -3.94
C TYR A 46 2.67 -3.55 -3.03
N ARG A 47 1.48 -3.99 -2.58
CA ARG A 47 0.64 -3.23 -1.63
C ARG A 47 1.25 -3.17 -0.23
N GLN A 48 2.06 -4.16 0.13
CA GLN A 48 2.81 -4.22 1.39
C GLN A 48 4.29 -3.83 1.19
N SER A 49 4.63 -3.26 0.02
CA SER A 49 5.97 -2.81 -0.29
C SER A 49 6.39 -1.63 0.59
N HIS A 50 7.69 -1.45 0.74
CA HIS A 50 8.24 -0.26 1.39
C HIS A 50 7.75 1.03 0.70
N GLY A 51 7.63 1.01 -0.63
CA GLY A 51 7.08 2.13 -1.40
C GLY A 51 5.63 2.44 -1.05
N ALA A 52 4.79 1.43 -0.81
CA ALA A 52 3.41 1.63 -0.36
C ALA A 52 3.36 2.26 1.03
N LEU A 53 4.18 1.76 1.97
CA LEU A 53 4.30 2.32 3.32
C LEU A 53 4.73 3.80 3.29
N MET A 54 5.77 4.12 2.52
CA MET A 54 6.27 5.50 2.41
C MET A 54 5.26 6.44 1.76
N ARG A 55 4.49 5.96 0.77
CA ARG A 55 3.39 6.76 0.17
C ARG A 55 2.28 7.05 1.18
N LEU A 56 1.89 6.05 1.97
CA LEU A 56 0.90 6.22 3.04
C LEU A 56 1.38 7.27 4.05
N ILE A 57 2.58 7.10 4.59
CA ILE A 57 3.18 8.01 5.59
C ILE A 57 3.23 9.43 5.06
N ARG A 58 3.78 9.64 3.86
CA ARG A 58 3.91 10.99 3.26
C ARG A 58 2.57 11.64 2.96
N ARG A 59 1.56 10.85 2.59
CA ARG A 59 0.19 11.34 2.37
C ARG A 59 -0.43 11.74 3.70
N GLN A 60 -0.39 10.86 4.70
CA GLN A 60 -0.99 11.09 6.00
C GLN A 60 -0.33 12.26 6.74
N ALA A 61 0.99 12.40 6.66
CA ALA A 61 1.73 13.47 7.34
C ALA A 61 1.33 14.89 6.89
N ARG A 62 0.60 15.01 5.78
CA ARG A 62 0.06 16.28 5.24
C ARG A 62 -1.40 16.51 5.61
N MET A 63 -2.06 15.53 6.22
CA MET A 63 -3.46 15.58 6.59
C MET A 63 -3.55 15.77 8.10
N GLU A 64 -4.28 16.79 8.52
CA GLU A 64 -4.68 16.95 9.92
C GLU A 64 -5.57 15.77 10.34
N ILE A 65 -5.50 15.43 11.63
CA ILE A 65 -6.32 14.39 12.24
C ILE A 65 -7.10 15.09 13.34
N ASP A 66 -8.33 15.46 13.02
CA ASP A 66 -9.21 16.22 13.92
C ASP A 66 -10.16 15.27 14.66
N ARG A 67 -10.35 14.06 14.11
CA ARG A 67 -11.29 13.08 14.65
C ARG A 67 -10.61 11.76 14.95
N LEU A 68 -11.09 11.10 16.00
CA LEU A 68 -10.65 9.75 16.35
C LEU A 68 -10.86 8.75 15.21
N SER A 69 -11.90 8.93 14.38
CA SER A 69 -12.15 8.08 13.22
C SER A 69 -11.03 8.15 12.18
N GLU A 70 -10.46 9.34 11.94
CA GLU A 70 -9.37 9.57 10.99
C GLU A 70 -8.07 8.94 11.52
N PHE A 71 -7.81 9.08 12.82
CA PHE A 71 -6.71 8.39 13.47
C PHE A 71 -6.85 6.87 13.35
N ALA A 72 -8.03 6.35 13.63
CA ALA A 72 -8.29 4.91 13.56
C ALA A 72 -8.17 4.37 12.13
N GLU A 73 -8.56 5.15 11.12
CA GLU A 73 -8.37 4.82 9.71
C GLU A 73 -6.88 4.74 9.35
N TYR A 74 -6.12 5.78 9.69
CA TYR A 74 -4.67 5.78 9.49
C TYR A 74 -4.00 4.58 10.17
N ASN A 75 -4.35 4.31 11.44
CA ASN A 75 -3.78 3.20 12.19
C ASN A 75 -4.06 1.84 11.52
N ARG A 76 -5.28 1.61 11.03
CA ARG A 76 -5.61 0.36 10.33
C ARG A 76 -4.85 0.23 9.01
N GLU A 77 -4.79 1.30 8.20
CA GLU A 77 -4.09 1.26 6.91
C GLU A 77 -2.57 1.08 7.09
N PHE A 78 -1.99 1.73 8.10
CA PHE A 78 -0.58 1.58 8.45
C PHE A 78 -0.27 0.15 8.89
N LEU A 79 -1.04 -0.39 9.85
CA LEU A 79 -0.81 -1.74 10.36
C LEU A 79 -1.01 -2.81 9.29
N TRP A 80 -1.94 -2.61 8.36
CA TRP A 80 -2.15 -3.52 7.22
C TRP A 80 -0.87 -3.72 6.38
N ILE A 81 -0.08 -2.66 6.22
CA ILE A 81 1.16 -2.66 5.45
C ILE A 81 2.35 -3.07 6.35
N ALA A 82 2.50 -2.39 7.49
CA ALA A 82 3.68 -2.47 8.33
C ALA A 82 3.82 -3.81 9.06
N SER A 83 2.70 -4.39 9.56
CA SER A 83 2.74 -5.66 10.30
C SER A 83 3.27 -6.82 9.46
N TRP A 84 2.92 -6.85 8.17
CA TRP A 84 3.46 -7.85 7.25
C TRP A 84 4.96 -7.67 7.06
N ARG A 85 5.44 -6.43 6.93
CA ARG A 85 6.88 -6.14 6.75
C ARG A 85 7.71 -6.54 7.97
N VAL A 86 7.19 -6.31 9.18
CA VAL A 86 7.82 -6.81 10.42
C VAL A 86 7.86 -8.33 10.44
N LYS A 87 6.74 -8.98 10.12
CA LYS A 87 6.65 -10.45 10.06
C LYS A 87 7.64 -11.08 9.06
N GLN A 88 7.91 -10.41 7.94
CA GLN A 88 8.88 -10.88 6.94
C GLN A 88 10.34 -10.49 7.26
N GLY A 89 10.59 -9.78 8.37
CA GLY A 89 11.93 -9.35 8.76
C GLY A 89 12.49 -8.18 7.93
N TYR A 90 11.65 -7.47 7.18
CA TYR A 90 12.06 -6.29 6.42
C TYR A 90 12.13 -5.01 7.26
N MET A 91 11.73 -5.08 8.52
CA MET A 91 11.59 -3.96 9.43
C MET A 91 11.53 -4.46 10.88
N THR A 92 12.14 -3.72 11.79
CA THR A 92 12.08 -3.95 13.23
C THR A 92 10.87 -3.27 13.86
N GLU A 93 10.51 -3.63 15.09
CA GLU A 93 9.45 -2.93 15.83
C GLU A 93 9.81 -1.48 16.12
N ALA A 94 11.09 -1.18 16.38
CA ALA A 94 11.55 0.20 16.57
C ALA A 94 11.35 1.07 15.31
N GLU A 95 11.72 0.56 14.14
CA GLU A 95 11.47 1.24 12.87
C GLU A 95 9.96 1.39 12.59
N LEU A 96 9.14 0.40 12.99
CA LEU A 96 7.69 0.49 12.87
C LEU A 96 7.13 1.67 13.67
N ASP A 97 7.58 1.84 14.91
CA ASP A 97 7.15 2.95 15.78
C ASP A 97 7.59 4.31 15.23
N GLU A 98 8.82 4.41 14.74
CA GLU A 98 9.34 5.62 14.09
C GLU A 98 8.51 5.98 12.84
N TYR A 99 8.28 5.02 11.96
CA TYR A 99 7.47 5.24 10.76
C TYR A 99 6.02 5.59 11.06
N PHE A 100 5.45 5.01 12.10
CA PHE A 100 4.09 5.36 12.54
C PHE A 100 4.04 6.83 12.94
N ALA A 101 4.99 7.28 13.75
CA ALA A 101 5.09 8.65 14.23
C ALA A 101 5.37 9.67 13.12
N ASP A 102 6.07 9.27 12.06
CA ASP A 102 6.33 10.12 10.90
C ASP A 102 5.11 10.35 10.01
N GLY A 103 4.12 9.46 10.06
CA GLY A 103 2.84 9.68 9.36
C GLY A 103 1.86 10.57 10.12
N ILE A 104 2.12 10.86 11.40
CA ILE A 104 1.28 11.78 12.18
C ILE A 104 1.61 13.23 11.80
N HIS A 105 0.57 14.04 11.56
CA HIS A 105 0.73 15.46 11.26
C HIS A 105 1.60 16.15 12.33
N ARG A 106 2.51 17.03 11.90
CA ARG A 106 3.54 17.61 12.76
C ARG A 106 2.96 18.31 14.00
N ASP A 107 1.81 18.97 13.85
CA ASP A 107 1.20 19.77 14.90
C ASP A 107 0.62 18.86 15.98
N LEU A 108 -0.13 17.82 15.57
CA LEU A 108 -0.61 16.78 16.48
C LEU A 108 0.55 16.03 17.17
N ARG A 109 1.62 15.74 16.44
CA ARG A 109 2.82 15.09 17.00
C ARG A 109 3.50 15.96 18.07
N SER A 110 3.60 17.26 17.81
CA SER A 110 4.16 18.24 18.75
C SER A 110 3.31 18.36 20.02
N GLU A 111 1.99 18.40 19.86
CA GLU A 111 1.04 18.47 20.97
C GLU A 111 1.10 17.21 21.83
N ALA A 112 1.03 16.02 21.20
CA ALA A 112 1.12 14.73 21.90
C ALA A 112 2.43 14.62 22.70
N ARG A 113 3.57 15.00 22.11
CA ARG A 113 4.87 15.02 22.80
C ARG A 113 4.86 15.97 24.00
N SER A 114 4.23 17.13 23.86
CA SER A 114 4.14 18.12 24.93
C SER A 114 3.23 17.67 26.09
N LEU A 115 2.18 16.89 25.80
CA LEU A 115 1.32 16.27 26.82
C LEU A 115 2.04 15.14 27.56
N LEU A 116 2.76 14.27 26.83
CA LEU A 116 3.53 13.18 27.43
C LEU A 116 4.62 13.71 28.39
N LYS A 117 5.36 14.74 27.99
CA LYS A 117 6.35 15.40 28.85
C LYS A 117 5.73 15.96 30.13
N ARG A 118 4.52 16.53 30.05
CA ARG A 118 3.82 17.07 31.23
C ARG A 118 3.31 15.99 32.18
N ARG A 119 3.02 14.80 31.67
CA ARG A 119 2.45 13.70 32.45
C ARG A 119 3.50 12.80 33.10
N TYR A 120 4.67 12.68 32.46
CA TYR A 120 5.72 11.72 32.86
C TYR A 120 7.11 12.33 33.03
N GLY A 121 7.27 13.64 32.79
CA GLY A 121 8.48 14.40 33.10
C GLY A 121 8.37 15.05 34.46
#